data_AF-A0A1M7TL99-F1
#
_entry.id   AF-A0A1M7TL99-F1
#
_cell.length_a   1.000
_cell.length_b   1.000
_cell.length_c   1.000
_cell.angle_alpha   90.00
_cell.angle_beta   90.00
_cell.angle_gamma   90.00
#
_symmetry.space_group_name_H-M   'P 1'
#
loop_
_entity.id
_entity.type
_entity.pdbx_description
1 polymer ?
#
loop_
_entity_poly.entity_id
_entity_poly.type
_entity_poly.pdbx_seq_one_letter_code
_entity_poly.pdbx_strand_id
1 'polypeptide(L)'
;MKELLAKIYQKLTLNNIMIFFLISLFGVYMIYTHATTISLKDITPEQLSANPELLNGKTLKGSVSYRNGVLVYFKDLHIENITLKDVTFEDVILDAASFKNVIFDNCTFSGFHVEDSIFERVWFNGGIMKPSVNNFKTRVEGCRLKDVFFDGTHFNGAKLAVGGGGGIIKFKNTKRDKTSHFGTRNSHLILENIQSDANSSWDNIGEPLSLHIKNSKFTNGGIIGGGVDSLYIENSELSDVVPAAKQGVITNCIINGLRMANGVFYLVNNTYGQKGKAAGISIVKRSLDVPTHAYILGDPNKVNRVNMDIGGGQLFIIWIC
;
A
#
# COMPACT_ATOMS: atom_id res chain seq x y z
N MET A 1 36.03 33.39 -43.78
CA MET A 1 35.41 32.92 -42.52
C MET A 1 33.89 32.76 -42.65
N LYS A 2 33.13 33.78 -43.12
CA LYS A 2 31.68 33.68 -43.38
C LYS A 2 31.28 32.58 -44.37
N GLU A 3 32.00 32.42 -45.49
CA GLU A 3 31.72 31.34 -46.45
C GLU A 3 32.03 29.93 -45.91
N LEU A 4 33.03 29.82 -45.02
CA LEU A 4 33.39 28.54 -44.40
C LEU A 4 32.30 28.11 -43.41
N LEU A 5 31.78 29.04 -42.60
CA LEU A 5 30.64 28.83 -41.71
C LEU A 5 29.37 28.47 -42.47
N ALA A 6 29.09 29.13 -43.60
CA ALA A 6 27.94 28.83 -44.45
C ALA A 6 27.99 27.41 -45.04
N LYS A 7 29.17 26.96 -45.52
CA LYS A 7 29.36 25.59 -46.03
C LYS A 7 29.24 24.52 -44.95
N ILE A 8 29.66 24.81 -43.72
CA ILE A 8 29.50 23.91 -42.58
C ILE A 8 28.01 23.81 -42.20
N TYR A 9 27.29 24.93 -42.18
CA TYR A 9 25.85 24.97 -41.89
C TYR A 9 25.00 24.23 -42.94
N GLN A 10 25.37 24.34 -44.23
CA GLN A 10 24.65 23.69 -45.33
C GLN A 10 24.78 22.14 -45.34
N LYS A 11 25.80 21.60 -44.66
CA LYS A 11 26.05 20.15 -44.51
C LYS A 11 25.45 19.55 -43.24
N LEU A 12 25.03 20.37 -42.27
CA LEU A 12 24.24 19.89 -41.15
C LEU A 12 22.77 19.81 -41.59
N THR A 13 22.37 18.61 -42.02
CA THR A 13 20.95 18.31 -42.20
C THR A 13 20.24 18.38 -40.83
N LEU A 14 18.94 18.62 -40.83
CA LEU A 14 18.12 18.60 -39.60
C LEU A 14 18.36 17.32 -38.79
N ASN A 15 18.58 16.19 -39.47
CA ASN A 15 18.95 14.91 -38.86
C ASN A 15 20.26 14.97 -38.08
N ASN A 16 21.30 15.63 -38.62
CA ASN A 16 22.58 15.78 -37.92
C ASN A 16 22.42 16.61 -36.64
N ILE A 17 21.66 17.71 -36.70
CA ILE A 17 21.37 18.55 -35.53
C ILE A 17 20.60 17.74 -34.46
N MET A 18 19.59 16.96 -34.88
CA MET A 18 18.78 16.16 -33.99
C MET A 18 19.58 15.03 -33.33
N ILE A 19 20.51 14.40 -34.06
CA ILE A 19 21.43 13.39 -33.54
C ILE A 19 22.37 14.02 -32.49
N PHE A 20 22.95 15.18 -32.76
CA PHE A 20 23.78 15.88 -31.77
C PHE A 20 23.00 16.25 -30.51
N PHE A 21 21.74 16.71 -30.66
CA PHE A 21 20.89 17.01 -29.52
C PHE A 21 20.60 15.77 -28.68
N LEU A 22 20.26 14.64 -29.31
CA LEU A 22 20.01 13.36 -28.63
C LEU A 22 21.27 12.81 -27.92
N ILE A 23 22.45 12.90 -28.55
CA ILE A 23 23.72 12.51 -27.93
C ILE A 23 24.03 13.41 -26.73
N SER A 24 23.80 14.73 -26.84
CA SER A 24 24.02 15.64 -25.73
C SER A 24 23.06 15.37 -24.56
N LEU A 25 21.78 15.10 -24.87
CA LEU A 25 20.77 14.77 -23.87
C LEU A 25 21.10 13.44 -23.20
N PHE A 26 21.54 12.45 -23.97
CA PHE A 26 22.00 11.16 -23.45
C PHE A 26 23.26 11.32 -22.59
N GLY A 27 24.23 12.15 -23.00
CA GLY A 27 25.42 12.44 -22.22
C GLY A 27 25.09 13.13 -20.88
N VAL A 28 24.20 14.13 -20.91
CA VAL A 28 23.69 14.79 -19.69
C VAL A 28 22.95 13.80 -18.80
N TYR A 29 22.13 12.92 -19.38
CA TYR A 29 21.44 11.86 -18.66
C TYR A 29 22.41 10.87 -18.01
N MET A 30 23.47 10.47 -18.71
CA MET A 30 24.51 9.57 -18.18
C MET A 30 25.31 10.22 -17.05
N ILE A 31 25.63 11.51 -17.16
CA ILE A 31 26.31 12.28 -16.10
C ILE A 31 25.40 12.44 -14.89
N TYR A 32 24.13 12.79 -15.11
CA TYR A 32 23.14 12.93 -14.06
C TYR A 32 22.96 11.62 -13.29
N THR A 33 22.72 10.51 -14.00
CA THR A 33 22.56 9.19 -13.39
C THR A 33 23.79 8.74 -12.61
N HIS A 34 25.00 9.03 -13.09
CA HIS A 34 26.22 8.74 -12.36
C HIS A 34 26.38 9.61 -11.09
N ALA A 35 26.05 10.90 -11.16
CA ALA A 35 26.14 11.81 -10.02
C ALA A 35 25.08 11.52 -8.92
N THR A 36 23.93 10.95 -9.30
CA THR A 36 22.85 10.60 -8.37
C THR A 36 22.91 9.17 -7.87
N THR A 37 23.75 8.29 -8.45
CA THR A 37 23.89 6.91 -8.02
C THR A 37 25.14 6.77 -7.15
N ILE A 38 24.95 6.37 -5.89
CA ILE A 38 26.07 5.94 -5.05
C ILE A 38 26.26 4.44 -5.29
N SER A 39 27.40 4.08 -5.87
CA SER A 39 27.84 2.68 -5.88
C SER A 39 28.42 2.34 -4.52
N LEU A 40 27.99 1.22 -3.96
CA LEU A 40 28.37 0.82 -2.61
C LEU A 40 29.78 0.23 -2.50
N LYS A 41 30.55 0.29 -3.59
CA LYS A 41 32.00 0.12 -3.53
C LYS A 41 32.70 1.30 -2.83
N ASP A 42 32.03 2.45 -2.77
CA ASP A 42 32.67 3.71 -2.41
C ASP A 42 32.25 4.24 -1.01
N ILE A 43 31.30 3.59 -0.33
CA ILE A 43 30.85 3.99 1.01
C ILE A 43 30.43 2.80 1.88
N THR A 44 30.88 2.77 3.14
CA THR A 44 30.56 1.71 4.11
C THR A 44 29.30 2.04 4.93
N PRO A 45 28.63 1.03 5.55
CA PRO A 45 27.52 1.28 6.48
C PRO A 45 27.90 2.22 7.63
N GLU A 46 29.13 2.15 8.15
CA GLU A 46 29.62 3.01 9.22
C GLU A 46 29.74 4.47 8.75
N GLN A 47 30.24 4.68 7.52
CA GLN A 47 30.33 6.02 6.93
C GLN A 47 28.94 6.63 6.71
N LEU A 48 27.98 5.83 6.26
CA LEU A 48 26.58 6.25 6.12
C LEU A 48 25.91 6.49 7.47
N SER A 49 26.19 5.67 8.47
CA SER A 49 25.66 5.86 9.83
C SER A 49 26.20 7.16 10.44
N ALA A 50 27.46 7.51 10.15
CA ALA A 50 28.07 8.75 10.60
C ALA A 50 27.54 9.99 9.86
N ASN A 51 27.18 9.87 8.58
CA ASN A 51 26.71 10.99 7.75
C ASN A 51 25.51 10.58 6.86
N PRO A 52 24.33 10.31 7.44
CA PRO A 52 23.18 9.77 6.71
C PRO A 52 22.59 10.74 5.68
N GLU A 53 22.81 12.04 5.83
CA GLU A 53 22.41 13.07 4.85
C GLU A 53 23.06 12.92 3.46
N LEU A 54 24.16 12.18 3.36
CA LEU A 54 24.79 11.84 2.07
C LEU A 54 23.84 11.06 1.16
N LEU A 55 22.80 10.45 1.72
CA LEU A 55 21.79 9.70 0.97
C LEU A 55 20.78 10.60 0.25
N ASN A 56 20.64 11.87 0.62
CA ASN A 56 19.60 12.75 0.08
C ASN A 56 19.70 12.91 -1.44
N GLY A 57 18.60 12.63 -2.14
CA GLY A 57 18.52 12.64 -3.59
C GLY A 57 19.37 11.58 -4.28
N LYS A 58 19.83 10.56 -3.54
CA LYS A 58 20.69 9.51 -4.07
C LYS A 58 19.94 8.20 -4.27
N THR A 59 20.41 7.47 -5.26
CA THR A 59 20.05 6.06 -5.47
C THR A 59 21.17 5.18 -4.93
N LEU A 60 20.84 4.37 -3.94
CA LEU A 60 21.64 3.26 -3.46
C LEU A 60 21.23 2.03 -4.25
N LYS A 61 22.10 1.59 -5.15
CA LYS A 61 21.82 0.45 -6.02
C LYS A 61 22.70 -0.74 -5.65
N GLY A 62 22.05 -1.89 -5.43
CA GLY A 62 22.71 -3.18 -5.37
C GLY A 62 23.52 -3.47 -6.64
N SER A 63 24.78 -3.88 -6.53
CA SER A 63 25.57 -4.30 -7.69
C SER A 63 25.15 -5.69 -8.15
N VAL A 64 24.15 -5.76 -9.03
CA VAL A 64 23.67 -7.02 -9.62
C VAL A 64 24.81 -7.71 -10.39
N SER A 65 25.33 -8.82 -9.84
CA SER A 65 26.05 -9.82 -10.65
C SER A 65 25.24 -11.11 -10.71
N TYR A 66 24.56 -11.29 -11.85
CA TYR A 66 23.90 -12.53 -12.22
C TYR A 66 24.94 -13.64 -12.44
N ARG A 67 25.27 -14.32 -11.34
CA ARG A 67 25.61 -15.75 -11.30
C ARG A 67 25.58 -16.33 -9.89
N ASN A 68 25.54 -15.49 -8.84
CA ASN A 68 25.25 -15.84 -7.44
C ASN A 68 24.77 -14.62 -6.60
N GLY A 69 24.24 -13.57 -7.27
CA GLY A 69 23.47 -12.48 -6.65
C GLY A 69 24.11 -11.77 -5.46
N VAL A 70 25.13 -10.91 -5.70
CA VAL A 70 25.60 -10.00 -4.65
C VAL A 70 24.61 -8.84 -4.53
N LEU A 71 23.63 -8.99 -3.64
CA LEU A 71 22.83 -7.88 -3.12
C LEU A 71 23.76 -6.98 -2.28
N VAL A 72 23.58 -5.66 -2.33
CA VAL A 72 24.34 -4.83 -1.40
C VAL A 72 23.76 -4.99 -0.01
N TYR A 73 24.63 -5.40 0.90
CA TYR A 73 24.32 -5.79 2.26
C TYR A 73 24.70 -4.66 3.22
N PHE A 74 23.71 -3.95 3.73
CA PHE A 74 23.89 -3.09 4.89
C PHE A 74 23.66 -3.93 6.13
N LYS A 75 24.75 -4.48 6.64
CA LYS A 75 24.76 -5.02 7.99
C LYS A 75 24.90 -3.89 8.98
N ASP A 76 24.11 -3.90 10.05
CA ASP A 76 24.26 -3.01 11.20
C ASP A 76 24.25 -1.49 10.83
N LEU A 77 23.50 -1.11 9.78
CA LEU A 77 23.32 0.29 9.42
C LEU A 77 22.47 0.99 10.49
N HIS A 78 22.97 2.07 11.06
CA HIS A 78 22.30 2.83 12.12
C HIS A 78 22.02 4.26 11.65
N ILE A 79 20.73 4.58 11.45
CA ILE A 79 20.30 5.93 11.07
C ILE A 79 19.30 6.43 12.11
N GLU A 80 19.60 7.58 12.71
CA GLU A 80 18.75 8.16 13.76
C GLU A 80 18.54 9.67 13.59
N ASN A 81 17.36 10.16 13.99
CA ASN A 81 17.04 11.59 14.16
C ASN A 81 17.26 12.47 12.91
N ILE A 82 16.93 11.96 11.73
CA ILE A 82 17.15 12.67 10.45
C ILE A 82 15.94 12.60 9.53
N THR A 83 15.82 13.58 8.63
CA THR A 83 14.95 13.49 7.46
C THR A 83 15.78 13.13 6.22
N LEU A 84 15.48 11.99 5.63
CA LEU A 84 16.01 11.54 4.35
C LEU A 84 15.01 11.88 3.25
N LYS A 85 15.49 12.57 2.21
CA LYS A 85 14.66 13.09 1.11
C LYS A 85 15.04 12.45 -0.21
N ASP A 86 14.03 12.02 -0.96
CA ASP A 86 14.17 11.54 -2.34
C ASP A 86 15.24 10.43 -2.49
N VAL A 87 15.36 9.58 -1.47
CA VAL A 87 16.33 8.47 -1.45
C VAL A 87 15.71 7.25 -2.13
N THR A 88 16.46 6.62 -3.04
CA THR A 88 16.04 5.36 -3.66
C THR A 88 16.93 4.21 -3.21
N PHE A 89 16.36 3.21 -2.57
CA PHE A 89 17.00 1.94 -2.26
C PHE A 89 16.57 0.92 -3.31
N GLU A 90 17.48 0.52 -4.20
CA GLU A 90 17.22 -0.43 -5.28
C GLU A 90 18.06 -1.69 -5.07
N ASP A 91 17.41 -2.85 -4.90
CA ASP A 91 18.06 -4.16 -4.74
C ASP A 91 19.06 -4.22 -3.56
N VAL A 92 18.61 -3.70 -2.42
CA VAL A 92 19.40 -3.59 -1.18
C VAL A 92 18.92 -4.60 -0.12
N ILE A 93 19.85 -5.26 0.59
CA ILE A 93 19.57 -5.96 1.84
C ILE A 93 19.89 -5.04 3.02
N LEU A 94 18.93 -4.86 3.92
CA LEU A 94 19.09 -4.28 5.24
C LEU A 94 19.04 -5.42 6.27
N ASP A 95 20.18 -5.77 6.83
CA ASP A 95 20.30 -6.82 7.87
C ASP A 95 20.70 -6.18 9.19
N ALA A 96 19.93 -6.45 10.25
CA ALA A 96 20.12 -5.85 11.57
C ALA A 96 20.21 -4.30 11.54
N ALA A 97 19.62 -3.67 10.51
CA ALA A 97 19.62 -2.21 10.39
C ALA A 97 18.66 -1.60 11.42
N SER A 98 19.01 -0.42 11.93
CA SER A 98 18.17 0.33 12.87
C SER A 98 17.88 1.72 12.30
N PHE A 99 16.59 2.01 12.16
CA PHE A 99 16.08 3.34 11.82
C PHE A 99 15.25 3.86 12.98
N LYS A 100 15.73 4.91 13.65
CA LYS A 100 15.08 5.47 14.84
C LYS A 100 14.78 6.95 14.67
N ASN A 101 13.51 7.33 14.80
CA ASN A 101 13.08 8.72 14.64
C ASN A 101 13.53 9.32 13.28
N VAL A 102 13.42 8.51 12.21
CA VAL A 102 13.77 8.89 10.84
C VAL A 102 12.52 9.28 10.07
N ILE A 103 12.59 10.34 9.27
CA ILE A 103 11.56 10.69 8.29
C ILE A 103 12.08 10.32 6.91
N PHE A 104 11.38 9.42 6.21
CA PHE A 104 11.58 9.14 4.80
C PHE A 104 10.58 9.98 3.99
N ASP A 105 11.06 11.05 3.37
CA ASP A 105 10.26 12.00 2.59
C ASP A 105 10.45 11.72 1.09
N ASN A 106 9.41 11.21 0.44
CA ASN A 106 9.40 10.77 -0.96
C ASN A 106 10.47 9.71 -1.31
N CYS A 107 10.84 8.85 -0.37
CA CYS A 107 11.82 7.79 -0.62
C CYS A 107 11.18 6.56 -1.30
N THR A 108 11.97 5.86 -2.11
CA THR A 108 11.56 4.63 -2.79
C THR A 108 12.41 3.45 -2.33
N PHE A 109 11.76 2.34 -2.02
CA PHE A 109 12.39 1.06 -1.72
C PHE A 109 11.90 0.03 -2.73
N SER A 110 12.77 -0.40 -3.66
CA SER A 110 12.44 -1.35 -4.72
C SER A 110 13.41 -2.52 -4.71
N GLY A 111 12.90 -3.74 -4.77
CA GLY A 111 13.72 -4.94 -4.73
C GLY A 111 14.47 -5.14 -3.40
N PHE A 112 14.10 -4.38 -2.37
CA PHE A 112 14.78 -4.42 -1.09
C PHE A 112 14.38 -5.64 -0.26
N HIS A 113 15.28 -6.08 0.60
CA HIS A 113 15.07 -7.13 1.59
C HIS A 113 15.45 -6.60 2.97
N VAL A 114 14.65 -6.94 3.98
CA VAL A 114 14.87 -6.51 5.35
C VAL A 114 14.79 -7.71 6.27
N GLU A 115 15.88 -7.99 6.97
CA GLU A 115 15.99 -9.06 7.94
C GLU A 115 16.45 -8.48 9.29
N ASP A 116 15.82 -8.93 10.37
CA ASP A 116 16.14 -8.59 11.77
C ASP A 116 16.36 -7.11 12.07
N SER A 117 15.78 -6.24 11.25
CA SER A 117 15.92 -4.79 11.34
C SER A 117 14.78 -4.16 12.14
N ILE A 118 15.04 -2.95 12.64
CA ILE A 118 14.14 -2.21 13.53
C ILE A 118 13.80 -0.86 12.89
N PHE A 119 12.49 -0.59 12.79
CA PHE A 119 11.95 0.73 12.47
C PHE A 119 11.21 1.23 13.70
N GLU A 120 11.81 2.16 14.43
CA GLU A 120 11.25 2.73 15.65
C GLU A 120 10.92 4.22 15.43
N ARG A 121 9.65 4.60 15.56
CA ARG A 121 9.20 6.00 15.39
C ARG A 121 9.57 6.60 14.02
N VAL A 122 9.60 5.77 12.98
CA VAL A 122 9.87 6.20 11.61
C VAL A 122 8.61 6.79 10.97
N TRP A 123 8.75 7.87 10.20
CA TRP A 123 7.65 8.42 9.41
C TRP A 123 7.96 8.29 7.91
N PHE A 124 7.13 7.52 7.20
CA PHE A 124 7.10 7.53 5.74
C PHE A 124 6.11 8.58 5.26
N ASN A 125 6.60 9.63 4.62
CA ASN A 125 5.83 10.72 4.04
C ASN A 125 6.05 10.72 2.53
N GLY A 126 5.09 10.19 1.77
CA GLY A 126 5.31 9.86 0.37
C GLY A 126 6.07 8.55 0.20
N GLY A 127 6.19 8.11 -1.04
CA GLY A 127 7.10 7.03 -1.43
C GLY A 127 6.46 5.68 -1.71
N ILE A 128 7.31 4.75 -2.16
CA ILE A 128 6.92 3.41 -2.63
C ILE A 128 7.76 2.36 -1.92
N MET A 129 7.12 1.28 -1.47
CA MET A 129 7.77 0.13 -0.85
C MET A 129 7.38 -1.15 -1.60
N LYS A 130 8.35 -1.69 -2.34
CA LYS A 130 8.22 -2.90 -3.16
C LYS A 130 9.38 -3.87 -2.86
N PRO A 131 9.22 -4.82 -1.93
CA PRO A 131 10.27 -5.81 -1.62
C PRO A 131 10.59 -6.74 -2.80
N SER A 132 11.79 -7.33 -2.81
CA SER A 132 12.16 -8.41 -3.76
C SER A 132 11.64 -9.79 -3.35
N VAL A 133 11.47 -10.03 -2.04
CA VAL A 133 11.04 -11.33 -1.48
C VAL A 133 10.01 -11.18 -0.36
N ASN A 134 9.12 -12.17 -0.24
CA ASN A 134 7.88 -12.14 0.57
C ASN A 134 8.06 -12.25 2.11
N ASN A 135 9.20 -11.86 2.67
CA ASN A 135 9.47 -11.99 4.11
C ASN A 135 10.03 -10.69 4.68
N PHE A 136 9.18 -9.89 5.34
CA PHE A 136 9.65 -8.95 6.36
C PHE A 136 9.59 -9.67 7.70
N LYS A 137 10.73 -10.05 8.25
CA LYS A 137 10.86 -10.26 9.69
C LYS A 137 11.43 -8.98 10.26
N THR A 138 10.56 -7.97 10.38
CA THR A 138 10.99 -6.62 10.71
C THR A 138 10.11 -6.09 11.82
N ARG A 139 10.73 -5.62 12.89
CA ARG A 139 10.02 -4.97 13.98
C ARG A 139 9.73 -3.54 13.57
N VAL A 140 8.45 -3.26 13.32
CA VAL A 140 7.97 -1.91 13.01
C VAL A 140 7.12 -1.43 14.18
N GLU A 141 7.59 -0.40 14.88
CA GLU A 141 6.95 0.13 16.08
C GLU A 141 6.84 1.64 16.06
N GLY A 142 5.64 2.15 16.39
CA GLY A 142 5.39 3.60 16.47
C GLY A 142 5.55 4.35 15.15
N CYS A 143 5.57 3.64 14.02
CA CYS A 143 5.81 4.23 12.71
C CYS A 143 4.54 4.85 12.11
N ARG A 144 4.70 5.98 11.40
CA ARG A 144 3.62 6.74 10.76
C ARG A 144 3.72 6.62 9.24
N LEU A 145 2.56 6.61 8.58
CA LEU A 145 2.45 6.55 7.12
C LEU A 145 1.56 7.69 6.63
N LYS A 146 1.97 8.35 5.55
CA LYS A 146 1.18 9.33 4.80
C LYS A 146 1.60 9.25 3.33
N ASP A 147 0.65 9.11 2.42
CA ASP A 147 0.91 9.10 0.97
C ASP A 147 1.87 7.98 0.52
N VAL A 148 1.76 6.79 1.12
CA VAL A 148 2.68 5.66 0.92
C VAL A 148 2.01 4.51 0.17
N PHE A 149 2.75 3.89 -0.75
CA PHE A 149 2.31 2.72 -1.50
C PHE A 149 3.16 1.47 -1.22
N PHE A 150 2.51 0.40 -0.76
CA PHE A 150 3.09 -0.92 -0.56
C PHE A 150 2.62 -1.87 -1.68
N ASP A 151 3.56 -2.56 -2.33
CA ASP A 151 3.25 -3.58 -3.36
C ASP A 151 4.05 -4.86 -3.13
N GLY A 152 3.36 -5.97 -2.81
CA GLY A 152 3.99 -7.27 -2.55
C GLY A 152 4.58 -7.40 -1.15
N THR A 153 4.15 -6.57 -0.20
CA THR A 153 4.67 -6.56 1.17
C THR A 153 4.02 -7.65 2.03
N HIS A 154 4.78 -8.27 2.93
CA HIS A 154 4.24 -9.18 3.94
C HIS A 154 4.60 -8.67 5.33
N PHE A 155 3.61 -8.25 6.10
CA PHE A 155 3.80 -7.79 7.47
C PHE A 155 3.65 -8.96 8.46
N ASN A 156 4.75 -9.30 9.15
CA ASN A 156 4.81 -10.32 10.19
C ASN A 156 5.10 -9.64 11.54
N GLY A 157 4.12 -9.57 12.44
CA GLY A 157 4.26 -8.89 13.73
C GLY A 157 4.39 -7.36 13.70
N ALA A 158 4.07 -6.71 12.58
CA ALA A 158 4.26 -5.27 12.42
C ALA A 158 3.17 -4.47 13.15
N LYS A 159 3.57 -3.55 14.05
CA LYS A 159 2.65 -2.63 14.73
C LYS A 159 2.70 -1.26 14.04
N LEU A 160 1.89 -1.13 13.00
CA LEU A 160 1.76 0.11 12.23
C LEU A 160 0.67 0.98 12.82
N ALA A 161 1.08 1.84 13.76
CA ALA A 161 0.26 2.92 14.27
C ALA A 161 0.32 4.11 13.31
N VAL A 162 -0.51 4.08 12.27
CA VAL A 162 -0.67 5.16 11.30
C VAL A 162 -1.30 6.39 11.99
N GLY A 163 -0.45 7.19 12.63
CA GLY A 163 -0.86 8.42 13.28
C GLY A 163 -1.24 9.51 12.28
N GLY A 164 -2.52 9.87 12.22
CA GLY A 164 -3.06 11.24 12.15
C GLY A 164 -2.54 12.25 11.11
N GLY A 165 -1.89 11.85 10.02
CA GLY A 165 -1.32 12.77 9.03
C GLY A 165 -2.24 13.15 7.86
N GLY A 166 -3.35 12.43 7.70
CA GLY A 166 -4.10 12.43 6.45
C GLY A 166 -3.38 11.69 5.32
N GLY A 167 -3.92 11.77 4.12
CA GLY A 167 -3.31 11.22 2.90
C GLY A 167 -3.82 9.84 2.50
N ILE A 168 -3.20 9.28 1.47
CA ILE A 168 -3.56 7.99 0.87
C ILE A 168 -2.55 6.93 1.30
N ILE A 169 -3.03 5.80 1.78
CA ILE A 169 -2.18 4.64 2.08
C ILE A 169 -2.71 3.49 1.25
N LYS A 170 -1.85 2.94 0.41
CA LYS A 170 -2.24 1.85 -0.49
C LYS A 170 -1.44 0.60 -0.19
N PHE A 171 -2.15 -0.53 -0.01
CA PHE A 171 -1.58 -1.86 0.05
C PHE A 171 -2.04 -2.65 -1.16
N LYS A 172 -1.10 -3.12 -1.97
CA LYS A 172 -1.34 -3.99 -3.12
C LYS A 172 -0.58 -5.30 -2.95
N ASN A 173 -1.20 -6.42 -3.33
CA ASN A 173 -0.58 -7.74 -3.24
C ASN A 173 0.02 -8.03 -1.84
N THR A 174 -0.55 -7.44 -0.81
CA THR A 174 0.03 -7.40 0.54
C THR A 174 -0.58 -8.50 1.39
N LYS A 175 0.25 -9.16 2.20
CA LYS A 175 -0.16 -10.14 3.21
C LYS A 175 0.10 -9.61 4.61
N ARG A 176 -0.72 -10.06 5.54
CA ARG A 176 -0.59 -9.74 6.96
C ARG A 176 -0.80 -10.99 7.79
N ASP A 177 -0.04 -11.13 8.86
CA ASP A 177 -0.31 -12.11 9.90
C ASP A 177 -1.27 -11.59 10.99
N LYS A 178 -1.48 -12.43 12.01
CA LYS A 178 -2.42 -12.17 13.11
C LYS A 178 -1.96 -11.08 14.07
N THR A 179 -0.65 -10.92 14.23
CA THR A 179 -0.03 -10.07 15.26
C THR A 179 0.22 -8.65 14.75
N SER A 180 0.05 -8.43 13.44
CA SER A 180 0.14 -7.10 12.86
C SER A 180 -1.11 -6.27 13.13
N HIS A 181 -0.92 -5.04 13.59
CA HIS A 181 -1.99 -4.09 13.88
C HIS A 181 -1.82 -2.84 13.02
N PHE A 182 -2.85 -2.51 12.25
CA PHE A 182 -2.94 -1.27 11.48
C PHE A 182 -4.00 -0.38 12.09
N GLY A 183 -3.61 0.80 12.54
CA GLY A 183 -4.57 1.81 12.97
C GLY A 183 -4.27 3.15 12.37
N THR A 184 -5.19 3.65 11.55
CA THR A 184 -5.04 4.94 10.86
C THR A 184 -6.07 5.95 11.35
N ARG A 185 -5.81 7.25 11.24
CA ARG A 185 -6.81 8.30 11.47
C ARG A 185 -6.77 9.30 10.33
N ASN A 186 -7.92 9.87 9.97
CA ASN A 186 -8.08 10.87 8.91
C ASN A 186 -7.53 10.46 7.53
N SER A 187 -7.42 9.17 7.22
CA SER A 187 -6.71 8.67 6.03
C SER A 187 -7.66 8.03 5.01
N HIS A 188 -7.20 7.91 3.76
CA HIS A 188 -7.83 7.08 2.75
C HIS A 188 -7.00 5.80 2.55
N LEU A 189 -7.56 4.66 2.96
CA LEU A 189 -6.90 3.36 2.88
C LEU A 189 -7.38 2.62 1.63
N ILE A 190 -6.45 2.19 0.78
CA ILE A 190 -6.72 1.40 -0.43
C ILE A 190 -6.12 0.01 -0.27
N LEU A 191 -6.95 -1.03 -0.41
CA LEU A 191 -6.57 -2.43 -0.36
C LEU A 191 -6.83 -3.07 -1.73
N GLU A 192 -5.78 -3.50 -2.41
CA GLU A 192 -5.86 -4.11 -3.76
C GLU A 192 -5.21 -5.50 -3.75
N ASN A 193 -5.89 -6.51 -4.31
CA ASN A 193 -5.37 -7.88 -4.39
C ASN A 193 -4.96 -8.45 -3.01
N ILE A 194 -5.74 -8.16 -1.97
CA ILE A 194 -5.52 -8.65 -0.62
C ILE A 194 -6.21 -10.01 -0.45
N GLN A 195 -5.53 -10.95 0.20
CA GLN A 195 -6.13 -12.20 0.66
C GLN A 195 -6.03 -12.26 2.18
N SER A 196 -7.17 -12.33 2.86
CA SER A 196 -7.28 -12.31 4.32
C SER A 196 -8.19 -13.44 4.79
N ASP A 197 -7.71 -14.17 5.81
CA ASP A 197 -8.46 -15.20 6.51
C ASP A 197 -8.88 -14.76 7.92
N ALA A 198 -9.62 -15.65 8.61
CA ALA A 198 -10.27 -15.47 9.90
C ALA A 198 -9.46 -14.80 11.01
N ASN A 199 -8.14 -14.79 10.86
CA ASN A 199 -7.22 -14.36 11.90
C ASN A 199 -6.43 -13.09 11.54
N SER A 200 -6.65 -12.54 10.35
CA SER A 200 -5.95 -11.35 9.82
C SER A 200 -6.93 -10.19 9.69
N SER A 201 -7.60 -9.87 10.79
CA SER A 201 -8.72 -8.95 10.80
C SER A 201 -8.25 -7.48 10.75
N TRP A 202 -8.69 -6.70 9.75
CA TRP A 202 -8.33 -5.28 9.60
C TRP A 202 -9.11 -4.39 10.58
N ASP A 203 -8.98 -4.69 11.88
CA ASP A 203 -10.00 -4.38 12.90
C ASP A 203 -9.81 -3.08 13.67
N ASN A 204 -8.62 -2.49 13.61
CA ASN A 204 -8.25 -1.36 14.48
C ASN A 204 -8.01 -0.07 13.70
N ILE A 205 -8.80 0.18 12.66
CA ILE A 205 -8.64 1.38 11.85
C ILE A 205 -9.43 2.53 12.48
N GLY A 206 -8.74 3.52 13.05
CA GLY A 206 -9.36 4.62 13.80
C GLY A 206 -10.19 5.60 12.96
N GLU A 207 -11.01 6.37 13.65
CA GLU A 207 -11.92 7.38 13.09
C GLU A 207 -11.23 8.72 12.79
N PRO A 208 -11.73 9.48 11.79
CA PRO A 208 -12.52 9.07 10.62
C PRO A 208 -11.65 8.49 9.48
N LEU A 209 -12.20 7.57 8.69
CA LEU A 209 -11.50 6.87 7.61
C LEU A 209 -12.36 6.68 6.36
N SER A 210 -11.75 6.77 5.18
CA SER A 210 -12.29 6.16 3.95
C SER A 210 -11.53 4.89 3.58
N LEU A 211 -12.24 3.80 3.29
CA LEU A 211 -11.67 2.49 2.95
C LEU A 211 -12.15 2.05 1.56
N HIS A 212 -11.21 1.87 0.63
CA HIS A 212 -11.46 1.30 -0.70
C HIS A 212 -10.80 -0.07 -0.81
N ILE A 213 -11.58 -1.10 -1.08
CA ILE A 213 -11.13 -2.47 -1.29
C ILE A 213 -11.44 -2.89 -2.73
N LYS A 214 -10.47 -3.47 -3.42
CA LYS A 214 -10.60 -3.92 -4.82
C LYS A 214 -9.92 -5.26 -5.06
N ASN A 215 -10.51 -6.10 -5.91
CA ASN A 215 -9.89 -7.34 -6.40
C ASN A 215 -9.38 -8.25 -5.28
N SER A 216 -10.07 -8.27 -4.14
CA SER A 216 -9.57 -8.87 -2.91
C SER A 216 -10.47 -10.02 -2.43
N LYS A 217 -9.94 -10.86 -1.55
CA LYS A 217 -10.66 -11.99 -0.95
C LYS A 217 -10.56 -11.93 0.57
N PHE A 218 -11.70 -11.88 1.24
CA PHE A 218 -11.81 -11.86 2.69
C PHE A 218 -12.70 -12.99 3.17
N THR A 219 -12.22 -13.73 4.17
CA THR A 219 -12.98 -14.82 4.80
C THR A 219 -13.01 -14.68 6.32
N ASN A 220 -14.13 -15.06 6.95
CA ASN A 220 -14.29 -15.20 8.40
C ASN A 220 -13.95 -13.96 9.25
N GLY A 221 -14.50 -12.79 8.93
CA GLY A 221 -14.29 -11.57 9.73
C GLY A 221 -13.04 -10.77 9.38
N GLY A 222 -12.39 -11.04 8.24
CA GLY A 222 -11.23 -10.27 7.75
C GLY A 222 -11.44 -8.76 7.53
N ILE A 223 -12.68 -8.25 7.58
CA ILE A 223 -13.00 -6.82 7.47
C ILE A 223 -13.83 -6.43 8.69
N ILE A 224 -13.30 -5.61 9.60
CA ILE A 224 -14.10 -4.97 10.66
C ILE A 224 -13.70 -3.49 10.80
N GLY A 225 -14.41 -2.64 10.08
CA GLY A 225 -14.24 -1.18 10.08
C GLY A 225 -14.85 -0.49 11.30
N GLY A 226 -14.37 -0.79 12.50
CA GLY A 226 -14.73 0.02 13.67
C GLY A 226 -14.20 1.45 13.49
N GLY A 227 -15.04 2.36 13.00
CA GLY A 227 -14.66 3.76 12.77
C GLY A 227 -14.46 4.21 11.33
N VAL A 228 -15.03 3.47 10.37
CA VAL A 228 -14.99 3.84 8.96
C VAL A 228 -16.17 4.76 8.63
N ASP A 229 -15.87 5.91 8.02
CA ASP A 229 -16.91 6.82 7.53
C ASP A 229 -17.45 6.33 6.19
N SER A 230 -16.56 6.04 5.24
CA SER A 230 -16.95 5.55 3.91
C SER A 230 -16.22 4.25 3.56
N LEU A 231 -16.99 3.26 3.11
CA LEU A 231 -16.49 1.97 2.64
C LEU A 231 -16.87 1.79 1.17
N TYR A 232 -15.92 1.40 0.33
CA TYR A 232 -16.17 1.02 -1.05
C TYR A 232 -15.46 -0.30 -1.34
N ILE A 233 -16.21 -1.35 -1.64
CA ILE A 233 -15.68 -2.67 -1.98
C ILE A 233 -16.11 -3.00 -3.40
N GLU A 234 -15.16 -3.34 -4.27
CA GLU A 234 -15.46 -3.76 -5.64
C GLU A 234 -14.71 -5.02 -6.07
N ASN A 235 -15.31 -5.79 -6.97
CA ASN A 235 -14.68 -6.93 -7.65
C ASN A 235 -14.01 -7.91 -6.67
N SER A 236 -14.65 -8.19 -5.53
CA SER A 236 -14.04 -8.92 -4.42
C SER A 236 -14.86 -10.14 -3.99
N GLU A 237 -14.23 -11.10 -3.35
CA GLU A 237 -14.87 -12.26 -2.74
C GLU A 237 -14.99 -12.06 -1.23
N LEU A 238 -16.21 -12.08 -0.72
CA LEU A 238 -16.53 -11.84 0.68
C LEU A 238 -17.21 -13.07 1.27
N SER A 239 -16.61 -13.71 2.26
CA SER A 239 -17.21 -14.87 2.94
C SER A 239 -17.19 -14.69 4.46
N ASP A 240 -18.35 -14.77 5.11
CA ASP A 240 -18.52 -14.56 6.55
C ASP A 240 -17.89 -13.28 7.12
N VAL A 241 -17.94 -12.18 6.36
CA VAL A 241 -17.35 -10.88 6.74
C VAL A 241 -18.35 -9.95 7.42
N VAL A 242 -17.85 -9.04 8.27
CA VAL A 242 -18.66 -8.12 9.07
C VAL A 242 -18.23 -6.66 8.84
N PRO A 243 -18.51 -6.05 7.66
CA PRO A 243 -18.16 -4.66 7.46
C PRO A 243 -18.96 -3.75 8.40
N ALA A 244 -18.25 -2.79 8.99
CA ALA A 244 -18.84 -1.70 9.75
C ALA A 244 -18.37 -0.39 9.12
N ALA A 245 -19.30 0.51 8.80
CA ALA A 245 -19.03 1.83 8.27
C ALA A 245 -20.29 2.68 8.32
N LYS A 246 -20.17 4.01 8.48
CA LYS A 246 -21.33 4.92 8.43
C LYS A 246 -22.05 4.84 7.09
N GLN A 247 -21.30 4.77 5.99
CA GLN A 247 -21.82 4.48 4.66
C GLN A 247 -20.92 3.51 3.90
N GLY A 248 -21.51 2.60 3.12
CA GLY A 248 -20.79 1.59 2.37
C GLY A 248 -21.39 1.29 1.00
N VAL A 249 -20.56 1.06 0.00
CA VAL A 249 -20.95 0.49 -1.30
C VAL A 249 -20.18 -0.80 -1.50
N ILE A 250 -20.87 -1.89 -1.83
CA ILE A 250 -20.28 -3.17 -2.17
C ILE A 250 -20.81 -3.56 -3.54
N THR A 251 -19.92 -3.66 -4.52
CA THR A 251 -20.33 -3.84 -5.91
C THR A 251 -19.52 -4.87 -6.68
N ASN A 252 -20.17 -5.58 -7.60
CA ASN A 252 -19.53 -6.59 -8.45
C ASN A 252 -18.77 -7.66 -7.64
N CYS A 253 -19.23 -7.96 -6.43
CA CYS A 253 -18.60 -8.91 -5.52
C CYS A 253 -19.31 -10.28 -5.54
N ILE A 254 -18.59 -11.32 -5.15
CA ILE A 254 -19.14 -12.63 -4.79
C ILE A 254 -19.33 -12.66 -3.28
N ILE A 255 -20.57 -12.85 -2.81
CA ILE A 255 -20.94 -12.76 -1.40
C ILE A 255 -21.43 -14.11 -0.88
N ASN A 256 -20.70 -14.67 0.09
CA ASN A 256 -20.96 -15.93 0.78
C ASN A 256 -21.01 -15.69 2.31
N GLY A 257 -21.95 -14.87 2.76
CA GLY A 257 -22.07 -14.49 4.18
C GLY A 257 -21.57 -13.08 4.44
N LEU A 258 -22.49 -12.13 4.45
CA LEU A 258 -22.21 -10.72 4.71
C LEU A 258 -23.06 -10.25 5.88
N ARG A 259 -22.41 -9.75 6.94
CA ARG A 259 -23.07 -9.24 8.14
C ARG A 259 -22.78 -7.75 8.29
N MET A 260 -23.67 -6.89 7.83
CA MET A 260 -23.45 -5.44 7.87
C MET A 260 -23.81 -4.87 9.25
N ALA A 261 -23.04 -3.89 9.72
CA ALA A 261 -23.29 -3.19 10.98
C ALA A 261 -23.00 -1.68 10.87
N ASN A 262 -23.70 -0.90 11.69
CA ASN A 262 -23.42 0.51 12.02
C ASN A 262 -23.43 1.50 10.83
N GLY A 263 -24.39 1.39 9.91
CA GLY A 263 -24.59 2.43 8.89
C GLY A 263 -25.43 2.02 7.69
N VAL A 264 -25.29 2.76 6.59
CA VAL A 264 -26.07 2.60 5.36
C VAL A 264 -25.23 1.90 4.28
N PHE A 265 -25.70 0.77 3.76
CA PHE A 265 -24.98 -0.02 2.76
C PHE A 265 -25.76 -0.14 1.46
N TYR A 266 -25.07 0.03 0.33
CA TYR A 266 -25.59 -0.19 -1.01
C TYR A 266 -24.89 -1.40 -1.62
N LEU A 267 -25.66 -2.45 -1.93
CA LEU A 267 -25.18 -3.69 -2.53
C LEU A 267 -25.57 -3.69 -4.00
N VAL A 268 -24.60 -3.47 -4.90
CA VAL A 268 -24.87 -3.20 -6.32
C VAL A 268 -24.26 -4.28 -7.22
N ASN A 269 -25.06 -4.96 -8.04
CA ASN A 269 -24.57 -5.95 -9.03
C ASN A 269 -23.71 -7.08 -8.44
N ASN A 270 -24.02 -7.54 -7.23
CA ASN A 270 -23.31 -8.65 -6.60
C ASN A 270 -23.88 -10.01 -7.00
N THR A 271 -23.06 -11.05 -6.86
CA THR A 271 -23.47 -12.46 -6.95
C THR A 271 -23.49 -13.06 -5.56
N TYR A 272 -24.56 -13.77 -5.20
CA TYR A 272 -24.73 -14.33 -3.87
C TYR A 272 -24.64 -15.86 -3.93
N GLY A 273 -23.88 -16.47 -3.00
CA GLY A 273 -23.70 -17.91 -2.93
C GLY A 273 -24.99 -18.68 -2.68
N GLN A 274 -25.04 -19.95 -3.14
CA GLN A 274 -26.30 -20.72 -3.21
C GLN A 274 -26.60 -21.68 -2.05
N LYS A 275 -25.71 -22.03 -1.11
CA LYS A 275 -26.03 -23.04 -0.07
C LYS A 275 -25.32 -22.87 1.28
N GLY A 276 -26.08 -23.08 2.38
CA GLY A 276 -25.59 -23.16 3.77
C GLY A 276 -26.21 -22.11 4.71
N LYS A 277 -26.20 -22.34 6.04
CA LYS A 277 -26.73 -21.39 7.05
C LYS A 277 -26.06 -20.00 6.99
N ALA A 278 -24.86 -19.92 6.40
CA ALA A 278 -24.04 -18.72 6.22
C ALA A 278 -24.17 -18.06 4.83
N ALA A 279 -24.82 -18.69 3.86
CA ALA A 279 -25.01 -18.12 2.52
C ALA A 279 -26.18 -17.14 2.55
N GLY A 280 -25.92 -15.90 2.96
CA GLY A 280 -26.93 -14.85 2.99
C GLY A 280 -26.37 -13.49 3.35
N ILE A 281 -27.22 -12.47 3.18
CA ILE A 281 -27.01 -11.14 3.71
C ILE A 281 -27.71 -11.08 5.07
N SER A 282 -27.01 -10.59 6.07
CA SER A 282 -27.54 -10.35 7.40
C SER A 282 -27.27 -8.91 7.83
N ILE A 283 -28.25 -8.28 8.45
CA ILE A 283 -28.06 -7.03 9.20
C ILE A 283 -27.86 -7.41 10.65
N VAL A 284 -26.77 -6.95 11.27
CA VAL A 284 -26.41 -7.28 12.65
C VAL A 284 -26.34 -6.01 13.48
N LYS A 285 -27.00 -6.02 14.64
CA LYS A 285 -26.88 -4.94 15.63
C LYS A 285 -25.57 -5.07 16.41
N ARG A 286 -24.68 -4.09 16.31
CA ARG A 286 -23.41 -4.07 17.08
C ARG A 286 -23.35 -2.97 18.14
N SER A 287 -24.11 -1.89 17.96
CA SER A 287 -24.29 -0.81 18.94
C SER A 287 -25.78 -0.46 19.06
N LEU A 288 -26.23 0.03 20.22
CA LEU A 288 -27.63 0.37 20.47
C LEU A 288 -28.12 1.59 19.66
N ASP A 289 -27.19 2.44 19.20
CA ASP A 289 -27.51 3.82 18.83
C ASP A 289 -27.38 4.15 17.33
N VAL A 290 -26.90 3.20 16.49
CA VAL A 290 -26.74 3.44 15.05
C VAL A 290 -27.60 2.44 14.27
N PRO A 291 -28.72 2.88 13.65
CA PRO A 291 -29.53 1.99 12.83
C PRO A 291 -28.71 1.56 11.60
N THR A 292 -28.82 0.28 11.25
CA THR A 292 -28.17 -0.26 10.06
C THR A 292 -29.19 -0.43 8.95
N HIS A 293 -28.90 0.14 7.79
CA HIS A 293 -29.74 0.08 6.60
C HIS A 293 -28.98 -0.60 5.47
N ALA A 294 -29.66 -1.43 4.70
CA ALA A 294 -29.09 -2.01 3.50
C ALA A 294 -30.05 -1.90 2.31
N TYR A 295 -29.51 -1.49 1.18
CA TYR A 295 -30.19 -1.35 -0.10
C TYR A 295 -29.56 -2.33 -1.09
N ILE A 296 -30.34 -3.32 -1.53
CA ILE A 296 -29.89 -4.26 -2.57
C ILE A 296 -30.39 -3.75 -3.91
N LEU A 297 -29.46 -3.47 -4.83
CA LEU A 297 -29.68 -2.93 -6.17
C LEU A 297 -29.14 -3.93 -7.20
N GLY A 298 -30.01 -4.61 -7.93
CA GLY A 298 -29.60 -5.54 -8.97
C GLY A 298 -30.68 -6.58 -9.32
N ASP A 299 -30.25 -7.63 -10.03
CA ASP A 299 -31.13 -8.71 -10.51
C ASP A 299 -31.71 -9.53 -9.34
N PRO A 300 -33.05 -9.61 -9.21
CA PRO A 300 -33.72 -10.37 -8.15
C PRO A 300 -33.39 -11.85 -8.14
N ASN A 301 -33.05 -12.43 -9.29
CA ASN A 301 -32.76 -13.86 -9.38
C ASN A 301 -31.39 -14.22 -8.79
N LYS A 302 -30.56 -13.23 -8.48
CA LYS A 302 -29.21 -13.46 -7.92
C LYS A 302 -29.20 -13.48 -6.40
N VAL A 303 -30.24 -12.98 -5.72
CA VAL A 303 -30.31 -12.89 -4.26
C VAL A 303 -31.02 -14.13 -3.68
N ASN A 304 -30.25 -15.11 -3.19
CA ASN A 304 -30.83 -16.38 -2.74
C ASN A 304 -31.46 -16.31 -1.34
N ARG A 305 -30.91 -15.48 -0.44
CA ARG A 305 -31.37 -15.41 0.95
C ARG A 305 -30.97 -14.09 1.61
N VAL A 306 -31.94 -13.43 2.23
CA VAL A 306 -31.70 -12.31 3.14
C VAL A 306 -32.29 -12.62 4.50
N ASN A 307 -31.49 -12.50 5.55
CA ASN A 307 -31.94 -12.61 6.92
C ASN A 307 -31.81 -11.23 7.59
N MET A 308 -32.73 -10.89 8.48
CA MET A 308 -32.55 -9.76 9.40
C MET A 308 -32.43 -10.34 10.81
N ASP A 309 -31.28 -10.16 11.46
CA ASP A 309 -31.19 -10.44 12.89
C ASP A 309 -31.80 -9.26 13.65
N ILE A 310 -32.77 -9.58 14.50
CA ILE A 310 -33.75 -8.68 15.08
C ILE A 310 -33.04 -7.66 15.99
N GLY A 311 -33.02 -6.38 15.60
CA GLY A 311 -32.35 -5.35 16.38
C GLY A 311 -32.19 -3.97 15.73
N GLY A 312 -33.27 -3.34 15.29
CA GLY A 312 -33.29 -1.88 15.01
C GLY A 312 -32.66 -1.41 13.68
N GLY A 313 -32.45 -2.31 12.71
CA GLY A 313 -32.11 -1.96 11.33
C GLY A 313 -33.28 -2.17 10.36
N GLN A 314 -33.22 -1.57 9.17
CA GLN A 314 -34.20 -1.82 8.10
C GLN A 314 -33.48 -2.32 6.84
N LEU A 315 -34.05 -3.33 6.21
CA LEU A 315 -33.61 -3.82 4.91
C LEU A 315 -34.57 -3.32 3.83
N PHE A 316 -34.03 -2.65 2.83
CA PHE A 316 -34.77 -2.26 1.64
C PHE A 316 -34.23 -3.02 0.43
N ILE A 317 -35.13 -3.65 -0.31
CA ILE A 317 -34.78 -4.30 -1.56
C ILE A 317 -35.39 -3.46 -2.66
N ILE A 318 -34.54 -2.77 -3.44
CA ILE A 318 -34.98 -1.87 -4.50
C ILE A 318 -34.56 -2.50 -5.82
N TRP A 319 -35.55 -2.98 -6.56
CA TRP A 319 -35.36 -3.57 -7.86
C TRP A 319 -35.26 -2.47 -8.91
N ILE A 320 -34.14 -2.42 -9.63
CA ILE A 320 -33.99 -1.57 -10.81
C ILE A 320 -34.21 -2.50 -12.01
N CYS A 321 -35.39 -2.40 -12.63
CA CYS A 321 -35.73 -3.08 -13.87
C CYS A 321 -35.05 -2.42 -15.07
#